data_AF-A0AAD6G507-F1
#
_entry.id   AF-A0AAD6G507-F1
#
_cell.length_a   1.000
_cell.length_b   1.000
_cell.length_c   1.000
_cell.angle_alpha   90.00
_cell.angle_beta   90.00
_cell.angle_gamma   90.00
#
_symmetry.space_group_name_H-M   'P 1'
#
loop_
_entity.id
_entity.type
_entity.pdbx_description
1 polymer ?
#
loop_
_entity_poly.entity_id
_entity_poly.type
_entity_poly.pdbx_seq_one_letter_code
_entity_poly.pdbx_strand_id
1 'polypeptide(L)'
;MGDAEHSELNFHAQDSTVSQLNAVRWKAFHARHSEVEFVWLQFLLFEGSIRMRMIPVAYFSRMIDENRNLSLSSAHLHLLRNDHVTDAAAPTGTMYLAPDISTAFVPPRDSSRAHILANIVNQNQTPRPECLRTKLLNLSDFLFHPHGFDILVGYEVEVIFFNTEDKDGKEPLSSHKLCGMISGMRPILSMVEAIVRTLNEEQILLEQYHAEMTPGQWEFVLQPQSPLEAVDTLTKAREIIANIANDHGYRATLHPRPFPEHGGSGAHLHLSVNSSTTSSPEDTDPFFAGIIDHFPSLMAFCLPLDICYERVATGIWSGGEYISWGWENKETPLRRVANNRFELKLHCGLANPYASLAAILAAGIDGLNKGLPLTGGDCQISPTYMSEEQRAKLSIRPVPRNLQQSVEHLIEDRGLQKILGEQYTATYISVATEWNRQLNNMDPKSQRRILLENY
;
A
#
# COMPACT_ATOMS: atom_id res chain seq x y z
N MET A 1 -6.26 -44.02 -8.67
CA MET A 1 -5.44 -44.25 -7.46
C MET A 1 -4.05 -43.79 -7.81
N GLY A 2 -3.60 -42.71 -7.17
CA GLY A 2 -2.39 -41.99 -7.51
C GLY A 2 -2.54 -40.59 -6.93
N ASP A 3 -2.49 -40.53 -5.60
CA ASP A 3 -2.61 -39.31 -4.81
C ASP A 3 -1.49 -38.33 -5.20
N ALA A 4 -1.88 -37.13 -5.63
CA ALA A 4 -0.96 -36.01 -5.76
C ALA A 4 -0.70 -35.46 -4.36
N GLU A 5 0.50 -35.74 -3.85
CA GLU A 5 0.99 -35.21 -2.58
C GLU A 5 0.85 -33.69 -2.54
N HIS A 6 0.04 -33.21 -1.60
CA HIS A 6 0.00 -31.84 -1.17
C HIS A 6 1.34 -31.48 -0.54
N SER A 7 2.19 -30.74 -1.25
CA SER A 7 3.36 -30.10 -0.65
C SER A 7 2.89 -28.95 0.26
N GLU A 8 2.73 -29.23 1.55
CA GLU A 8 2.63 -28.18 2.56
C GLU A 8 3.91 -27.32 2.50
N LEU A 9 3.71 -26.02 2.32
CA LEU A 9 4.77 -25.01 2.34
C LEU A 9 5.38 -24.95 3.76
N ASN A 10 6.46 -25.68 3.97
CA ASN A 10 7.27 -25.57 5.19
C ASN A 10 8.08 -24.27 5.14
N PHE A 11 7.49 -23.18 5.62
CA PHE A 11 8.21 -21.93 5.87
C PHE A 11 9.12 -22.10 7.10
N HIS A 12 10.42 -21.85 6.89
CA HIS A 12 11.49 -22.05 7.86
C HIS A 12 11.19 -21.44 9.25
N ALA A 13 11.38 -22.25 10.30
CA ALA A 13 11.58 -21.76 11.66
C ALA A 13 12.80 -20.81 11.68
N GLN A 14 12.69 -19.65 12.35
CA GLN A 14 13.79 -18.70 12.46
C GLN A 14 15.01 -19.37 13.12
N ASP A 15 16.08 -19.42 12.34
CA ASP A 15 17.37 -19.98 12.70
C ASP A 15 18.04 -19.12 13.78
N SER A 16 18.82 -19.74 14.68
CA SER A 16 19.54 -19.05 15.78
C SER A 16 20.39 -17.85 15.31
N THR A 17 20.78 -17.87 14.05
CA THR A 17 21.49 -16.83 13.29
C THR A 17 20.71 -15.50 13.19
N VAL A 18 19.39 -15.53 12.96
CA VAL A 18 18.58 -14.30 12.78
C VAL A 18 18.45 -13.52 14.08
N SER A 19 18.28 -14.23 15.20
CA SER A 19 18.22 -13.64 16.54
C SER A 19 19.53 -12.93 16.90
N GLN A 20 20.67 -13.59 16.66
CA GLN A 20 21.98 -13.00 16.88
C GLN A 20 22.21 -11.76 16.01
N LEU A 21 21.75 -11.79 14.76
CA LEU A 21 21.84 -10.65 13.85
C LEU A 21 21.02 -9.45 14.34
N ASN A 22 19.80 -9.66 14.84
CA ASN A 22 18.96 -8.58 15.38
C ASN A 22 19.61 -7.91 16.60
N ALA A 23 20.18 -8.68 17.53
CA ALA A 23 20.90 -8.13 18.68
C ALA A 23 22.12 -7.30 18.27
N VAL A 24 22.89 -7.77 17.28
CA VAL A 24 24.04 -7.03 16.74
C VAL A 24 23.59 -5.75 16.04
N ARG A 25 22.57 -5.82 15.19
CA ARG A 25 22.01 -4.65 14.48
C ARG A 25 21.48 -3.61 15.46
N TRP A 26 20.77 -4.03 16.50
CA TRP A 26 20.21 -3.14 17.50
C TRP A 26 21.30 -2.41 18.27
N LYS A 27 22.33 -3.13 18.73
CA LYS A 27 23.49 -2.52 19.41
C LYS A 27 24.21 -1.52 18.53
N ALA A 28 24.39 -1.83 17.25
CA ALA A 28 25.02 -0.92 16.28
C ALA A 28 24.15 0.33 16.03
N PHE A 29 22.83 0.17 15.90
CA PHE A 29 21.90 1.28 15.74
C PHE A 29 21.91 2.20 16.96
N HIS A 30 21.68 1.66 18.15
CA HIS A 30 21.63 2.44 19.39
C HIS A 30 22.97 3.09 19.75
N ALA A 31 24.12 2.49 19.37
CA ALA A 31 25.42 3.13 19.54
C ALA A 31 25.59 4.39 18.68
N ARG A 32 24.93 4.47 17.53
CA ARG A 32 24.92 5.67 16.66
C ARG A 32 23.87 6.69 17.08
N HIS A 33 22.85 6.25 17.79
CA HIS A 33 21.70 7.06 18.25
C HIS A 33 21.54 6.90 19.77
N SER A 34 22.58 7.27 20.52
CA SER A 34 22.65 7.11 21.99
C SER A 34 21.61 7.93 22.76
N GLU A 35 21.01 8.91 22.08
CA GLU A 35 19.96 9.78 22.56
C GLU A 35 18.55 9.13 22.52
N VAL A 36 18.41 7.94 21.91
CA VAL A 36 17.14 7.21 21.88
C VAL A 36 16.80 6.66 23.26
N GLU A 37 15.69 7.14 23.82
CA GLU A 37 15.14 6.74 25.11
C GLU A 37 13.97 5.76 24.97
N PHE A 38 13.26 5.81 23.84
CA PHE A 38 12.06 5.04 23.58
C PHE A 38 12.13 4.31 22.23
N VAL A 39 11.57 3.11 22.18
CA VAL A 39 11.32 2.38 20.94
C VAL A 39 9.82 2.31 20.71
N TRP A 40 9.38 2.83 19.57
CA TRP A 40 8.02 2.74 19.09
C TRP A 40 7.93 1.54 18.15
N LEU A 41 7.53 0.41 18.71
CA LEU A 41 7.36 -0.83 17.96
C LEU A 41 6.02 -0.79 17.21
N GLN A 42 6.10 -0.52 15.92
CA GLN A 42 4.98 -0.31 15.02
C GLN A 42 4.51 -1.63 14.39
N PHE A 43 3.20 -1.79 14.24
CA PHE A 43 2.58 -2.93 13.57
C PHE A 43 1.35 -2.47 12.78
N LEU A 44 1.05 -3.22 11.73
CA LEU A 44 0.10 -2.82 10.70
C LEU A 44 -1.19 -3.61 10.85
N LEU A 45 -2.31 -2.93 10.66
CA LEU A 45 -3.64 -3.52 10.66
C LEU A 45 -4.28 -3.48 9.26
N PHE A 46 -5.30 -4.29 8.99
CA PHE A 46 -5.85 -4.50 7.64
C PHE A 46 -6.52 -3.25 7.04
N GLU A 47 -7.14 -2.40 7.86
CA GLU A 47 -7.71 -1.08 7.51
C GLU A 47 -6.65 -0.01 7.19
N GLY A 48 -5.37 -0.37 7.30
CA GLY A 48 -4.24 0.44 6.85
C GLY A 48 -3.67 1.41 7.88
N SER A 49 -4.11 1.35 9.15
CA SER A 49 -3.48 2.15 10.21
C SER A 49 -2.22 1.48 10.76
N ILE A 50 -1.28 2.31 11.19
CA ILE A 50 -0.10 1.88 11.94
C ILE A 50 -0.39 2.07 13.41
N ARG A 51 -0.37 0.97 14.16
CA ARG A 51 -0.46 0.99 15.62
C ARG A 51 0.92 0.75 16.21
N MET A 52 1.09 1.10 17.47
CA MET A 52 2.40 0.96 18.10
C MET A 52 2.32 0.65 19.59
N ARG A 53 3.42 0.09 20.09
CA ARG A 53 3.71 -0.01 21.52
C ARG A 53 4.98 0.76 21.81
N MET A 54 4.91 1.68 22.76
CA MET A 54 6.04 2.48 23.19
C MET A 54 6.76 1.74 24.32
N ILE A 55 8.05 1.47 24.13
CA ILE A 55 8.85 0.61 25.00
C ILE A 55 10.10 1.39 25.43
N PRO A 56 10.44 1.49 26.73
CA PRO A 56 11.70 2.07 27.15
C PRO A 56 12.89 1.32 26.56
N VAL A 57 13.92 2.04 26.10
CA VAL A 57 15.08 1.49 25.39
C VAL A 57 15.80 0.37 26.17
N ALA A 58 15.84 0.48 27.49
CA ALA A 58 16.43 -0.53 28.39
C ALA A 58 15.65 -1.85 28.35
N TYR A 59 14.32 -1.79 28.35
CA TYR A 59 13.48 -3.00 28.26
C TYR A 59 13.57 -3.61 26.87
N PHE A 60 13.53 -2.77 25.81
CA PHE A 60 13.64 -3.25 24.44
C PHE A 60 14.98 -3.95 24.19
N SER A 61 16.09 -3.36 24.64
CA SER A 61 17.42 -3.96 24.50
C SER A 61 17.51 -5.34 25.15
N ARG A 62 17.00 -5.48 26.38
CA ARG A 62 16.90 -6.78 27.07
C ARG A 62 16.01 -7.77 26.30
N MET A 63 14.87 -7.30 25.80
CA MET A 63 13.94 -8.13 25.02
C MET A 63 14.62 -8.70 23.76
N ILE A 64 15.39 -7.89 23.04
CA ILE A 64 16.16 -8.34 21.86
C ILE A 64 17.29 -9.29 22.26
N ASP A 65 18.06 -8.99 23.31
CA ASP A 65 19.15 -9.87 23.79
C ASP A 65 18.63 -11.25 24.25
N GLU A 66 17.42 -11.31 24.79
CA GLU A 66 16.76 -12.56 25.22
C GLU A 66 15.94 -13.24 24.12
N ASN A 67 15.97 -12.73 22.89
CA ASN A 67 15.15 -13.19 21.76
C ASN A 67 13.65 -13.29 22.07
N ARG A 68 13.12 -12.30 22.77
CA ARG A 68 11.69 -12.22 23.13
C ARG A 68 10.93 -11.29 22.19
N ASN A 69 9.66 -11.61 22.00
CA ASN A 69 8.71 -10.78 21.26
C ASN A 69 7.69 -10.17 22.21
N LEU A 70 7.09 -9.04 21.83
CA LEU A 70 6.06 -8.39 22.64
C LEU A 70 4.69 -9.01 22.37
N SER A 71 4.03 -9.55 23.39
CA SER A 71 2.70 -10.15 23.27
C SER A 71 1.57 -9.13 23.19
N LEU A 72 0.58 -9.38 22.34
CA LEU A 72 -0.68 -8.64 22.22
C LEU A 72 -1.87 -9.59 22.05
N SER A 73 -3.08 -9.11 22.34
CA SER A 73 -4.30 -9.86 22.00
C SER A 73 -4.47 -9.96 20.49
N SER A 74 -4.81 -11.15 19.99
CA SER A 74 -5.09 -11.37 18.55
C SER A 74 -6.27 -10.54 18.02
N ALA A 75 -7.15 -10.04 18.91
CA ALA A 75 -8.24 -9.14 18.53
C ALA A 75 -7.76 -7.84 17.85
N HIS A 76 -6.48 -7.44 18.04
CA HIS A 76 -5.94 -6.26 17.37
C HIS A 76 -5.98 -6.35 15.84
N LEU A 77 -5.90 -7.57 15.26
CA LEU A 77 -5.97 -7.78 13.81
C LEU A 77 -7.33 -7.42 13.21
N HIS A 78 -8.34 -7.24 14.06
CA HIS A 78 -9.73 -6.96 13.71
C HIS A 78 -10.18 -5.58 14.20
N LEU A 79 -9.25 -4.74 14.66
CA LEU A 79 -9.56 -3.37 15.06
C LEU A 79 -9.78 -2.50 13.83
N LEU A 80 -10.75 -1.61 13.95
CA LEU A 80 -10.96 -0.51 13.02
C LEU A 80 -10.22 0.74 13.51
N ARG A 81 -10.25 1.81 12.71
CA ARG A 81 -9.57 3.08 13.05
C ARG A 81 -10.09 3.75 14.32
N ASN A 82 -11.36 3.53 14.67
CA ASN A 82 -12.00 4.06 15.88
C ASN A 82 -12.00 3.08 17.07
N ASP A 83 -11.11 2.08 17.03
CA ASP A 83 -10.93 1.05 18.05
C ASP A 83 -12.14 0.11 18.25
N HIS A 84 -13.15 0.19 17.38
CA HIS A 84 -14.18 -0.84 17.27
C HIS A 84 -13.54 -2.14 16.78
N VAL A 85 -13.96 -3.29 17.33
CA VAL A 85 -13.49 -4.62 16.92
C VAL A 85 -14.58 -5.28 16.09
N THR A 86 -14.26 -5.79 14.89
CA THR A 86 -15.27 -6.49 14.05
C THR A 86 -15.83 -7.73 14.74
N ASP A 87 -17.08 -8.09 14.44
CA ASP A 87 -17.73 -9.31 14.96
C ASP A 87 -16.99 -10.62 14.63
N ALA A 88 -16.12 -10.62 13.61
CA ALA A 88 -15.28 -11.76 13.25
C ALA A 88 -14.14 -12.04 14.26
N ALA A 89 -13.86 -11.11 15.19
CA ALA A 89 -12.77 -11.26 16.13
C ALA A 89 -13.10 -12.26 17.25
N ALA A 90 -12.18 -13.18 17.53
CA ALA A 90 -12.25 -13.98 18.74
C ALA A 90 -11.81 -13.15 19.97
N PRO A 91 -12.51 -13.26 21.12
CA PRO A 91 -12.09 -12.61 22.37
C PRO A 91 -10.87 -13.28 23.02
N THR A 92 -10.36 -14.36 22.42
CA THR A 92 -9.24 -15.16 22.92
C THR A 92 -8.12 -15.18 21.89
N GLY A 93 -6.90 -15.47 22.35
CA GLY A 93 -5.73 -15.61 21.50
C GLY A 93 -4.67 -14.54 21.78
N THR A 94 -3.43 -14.91 21.48
CA THR A 94 -2.26 -14.03 21.62
C THR A 94 -1.48 -14.06 20.34
N MET A 95 -1.04 -12.88 19.91
CA MET A 95 -0.07 -12.68 18.86
C MET A 95 1.17 -12.03 19.44
N TYR A 96 2.30 -12.12 18.74
CA TYR A 96 3.56 -11.57 19.21
C TYR A 96 4.15 -10.67 18.12
N LEU A 97 4.59 -9.49 18.52
CA LEU A 97 5.30 -8.54 17.65
C LEU A 97 6.77 -8.90 17.63
N ALA A 98 7.25 -9.34 16.47
CA ALA A 98 8.65 -9.65 16.20
C ALA A 98 9.31 -8.43 15.53
N PRO A 99 10.19 -7.69 16.22
CA PRO A 99 10.80 -6.48 15.68
C PRO A 99 11.71 -6.79 14.48
N ASP A 100 11.63 -5.95 13.45
CA ASP A 100 12.53 -5.95 12.31
C ASP A 100 13.52 -4.79 12.44
N ILE A 101 14.69 -5.07 13.00
CA ILE A 101 15.68 -4.04 13.30
C ILE A 101 16.24 -3.37 12.03
N SER A 102 16.10 -3.99 10.85
CA SER A 102 16.49 -3.36 9.58
C SER A 102 15.69 -2.09 9.28
N THR A 103 14.47 -1.98 9.82
CA THR A 103 13.59 -0.83 9.55
C THR A 103 13.76 0.28 10.60
N ALA A 104 14.71 0.14 11.52
CA ALA A 104 14.89 1.11 12.59
C ALA A 104 15.27 2.48 12.02
N PHE A 105 14.48 3.50 12.34
CA PHE A 105 14.81 4.88 12.01
C PHE A 105 14.45 5.81 13.16
N VAL A 106 15.15 6.94 13.24
CA VAL A 106 14.85 8.00 14.20
C VAL A 106 14.03 9.05 13.45
N PRO A 107 12.78 9.33 13.87
CA PRO A 107 11.97 10.31 13.18
C PRO A 107 12.65 11.69 13.24
N PRO A 108 12.53 12.49 12.18
CA PRO A 108 13.05 13.85 12.17
C PRO A 108 12.53 14.64 13.37
N ARG A 109 13.38 15.50 13.95
CA ARG A 109 13.10 16.42 15.08
C ARG A 109 13.00 15.80 16.48
N ASP A 110 12.71 14.51 16.61
CA ASP A 110 12.71 13.86 17.92
C ASP A 110 13.62 12.64 17.94
N SER A 111 14.86 12.92 18.32
CA SER A 111 15.88 11.90 18.46
C SER A 111 15.70 11.00 19.69
N SER A 112 14.77 11.33 20.60
CA SER A 112 14.52 10.53 21.81
C SER A 112 13.79 9.21 21.52
N ARG A 113 13.30 8.99 20.30
CA ARG A 113 12.57 7.79 19.94
C ARG A 113 13.09 7.16 18.65
N ALA A 114 13.03 5.83 18.58
CA ALA A 114 13.25 5.09 17.34
C ALA A 114 11.97 4.34 16.94
N HIS A 115 11.60 4.41 15.67
CA HIS A 115 10.48 3.68 15.09
C HIS A 115 11.00 2.40 14.46
N ILE A 116 10.36 1.26 14.78
CA ILE A 116 10.74 -0.06 14.29
C ILE A 116 9.46 -0.82 13.89
N LEU A 117 9.40 -1.32 12.66
CA LEU A 117 8.30 -2.14 12.20
C LEU A 117 8.41 -3.56 12.77
N ALA A 118 7.26 -4.18 13.04
CA ALA A 118 7.17 -5.53 13.55
C ALA A 118 6.39 -6.43 12.60
N ASN A 119 6.89 -7.65 12.45
CA ASN A 119 6.10 -8.76 11.94
C ASN A 119 5.23 -9.33 13.05
N ILE A 120 4.19 -10.05 12.66
CA ILE A 120 3.25 -10.68 13.58
C ILE A 120 3.46 -12.19 13.53
N VAL A 121 3.81 -12.78 14.67
CA VAL A 121 4.15 -14.20 14.80
C VAL A 121 3.33 -14.88 15.90
N ASN A 122 3.30 -16.20 15.85
CA ASN A 122 2.77 -17.05 16.92
C ASN A 122 3.78 -17.17 18.08
N GLN A 123 3.36 -17.81 19.18
CA GLN A 123 4.22 -18.01 20.36
C GLN A 123 5.51 -18.76 20.05
N ASN A 124 5.45 -19.72 19.13
CA ASN A 124 6.59 -20.48 18.61
C ASN A 124 7.39 -19.72 17.52
N GLN A 125 7.16 -18.40 17.38
CA GLN A 125 7.81 -17.50 16.41
C GLN A 125 7.51 -17.80 14.93
N THR A 126 6.62 -18.75 14.61
CA THR A 126 6.21 -18.95 13.21
C THR A 126 5.38 -17.75 12.73
N PRO A 127 5.55 -17.30 11.48
CA PRO A 127 4.71 -16.25 10.90
C PRO A 127 3.22 -16.54 11.02
N ARG A 128 2.43 -15.50 11.34
CA ARG A 128 0.98 -15.62 11.27
C ARG A 128 0.49 -15.48 9.82
N PRO A 129 -0.52 -16.25 9.40
CA PRO A 129 -1.15 -16.08 8.09
C PRO A 129 -1.65 -14.66 7.84
N GLU A 130 -2.09 -13.96 8.89
CA GLU A 130 -2.62 -12.60 8.82
C GLU A 130 -1.54 -11.49 8.83
N CYS A 131 -0.25 -11.85 8.93
CA CYS A 131 0.81 -10.84 8.95
C CYS A 131 1.00 -10.24 7.55
N LEU A 132 0.56 -9.00 7.36
CA LEU A 132 0.68 -8.23 6.11
C LEU A 132 2.11 -8.20 5.54
N ARG A 133 3.10 -7.82 6.35
CA ARG A 133 4.51 -7.73 5.94
C ARG A 133 5.07 -9.09 5.51
N THR A 134 4.85 -10.13 6.32
CA THR A 134 5.35 -11.47 5.99
C THR A 134 4.64 -12.07 4.78
N LYS A 135 3.34 -11.81 4.59
CA LYS A 135 2.64 -12.21 3.37
C LYS A 135 3.28 -11.61 2.12
N LEU A 136 3.57 -10.30 2.15
CA LEU A 136 4.21 -9.62 1.04
C LEU A 136 5.62 -10.16 0.75
N LEU A 137 6.42 -10.38 1.80
CA LEU A 137 7.74 -10.98 1.69
C LEU A 137 7.68 -12.37 1.02
N ASN A 138 6.80 -13.24 1.52
CA ASN A 138 6.66 -14.61 1.01
C ASN A 138 6.22 -14.64 -0.46
N LEU A 139 5.36 -13.72 -0.90
CA LEU A 139 4.94 -13.62 -2.29
C LEU A 139 6.08 -13.11 -3.19
N SER A 140 6.89 -12.17 -2.70
CA SER A 140 8.10 -11.71 -3.39
C SER A 140 9.11 -12.84 -3.57
N ASP A 141 9.41 -13.59 -2.50
CA ASP A 141 10.33 -14.73 -2.53
C ASP A 141 9.81 -15.83 -3.46
N PHE A 142 8.49 -16.04 -3.50
CA PHE A 142 7.85 -16.98 -4.42
C PHE A 142 7.94 -16.52 -5.89
N LEU A 143 8.05 -15.24 -6.21
CA LEU A 143 8.31 -14.82 -7.59
C LEU A 143 9.78 -15.06 -7.98
N PHE A 144 10.70 -14.86 -7.03
CA PHE A 144 12.12 -15.01 -7.29
C PHE A 144 12.58 -16.46 -7.43
N HIS A 145 12.29 -17.33 -6.45
CA HIS A 145 12.91 -18.67 -6.39
C HIS A 145 12.37 -19.68 -7.44
N PRO A 146 11.05 -19.91 -7.56
CA PRO A 146 10.51 -20.86 -8.54
C PRO A 146 10.34 -20.27 -9.95
N HIS A 147 10.13 -18.96 -10.10
CA HIS A 147 9.89 -18.34 -11.41
C HIS A 147 11.07 -17.51 -11.95
N GLY A 148 12.06 -17.17 -11.12
CA GLY A 148 13.20 -16.36 -11.56
C GLY A 148 12.83 -14.91 -11.89
N PHE A 149 11.73 -14.40 -11.34
CA PHE A 149 11.29 -13.02 -11.50
C PHE A 149 11.69 -12.15 -10.31
N ASP A 150 12.40 -11.06 -10.59
CA ASP A 150 12.71 -10.00 -9.64
C ASP A 150 11.78 -8.81 -9.89
N ILE A 151 10.99 -8.46 -8.88
CA ILE A 151 9.97 -7.42 -8.99
C ILE A 151 10.47 -6.13 -8.35
N LEU A 152 10.41 -5.04 -9.11
CA LEU A 152 10.60 -3.70 -8.59
C LEU A 152 9.29 -2.92 -8.57
N VAL A 153 9.05 -2.23 -7.46
CA VAL A 153 7.82 -1.50 -7.19
C VAL A 153 8.15 -0.04 -6.91
N GLY A 154 7.56 0.87 -7.69
CA GLY A 154 7.63 2.32 -7.47
C GLY A 154 6.25 2.89 -7.13
N TYR A 155 6.22 3.90 -6.26
CA TYR A 155 4.98 4.60 -5.89
C TYR A 155 5.06 6.08 -6.22
N GLU A 156 3.99 6.60 -6.82
CA GLU A 156 3.73 8.04 -6.93
C GLU A 156 2.83 8.46 -5.76
N VAL A 157 3.32 9.31 -4.85
CA VAL A 157 2.57 9.75 -3.69
C VAL A 157 1.91 11.09 -3.99
N GLU A 158 0.64 11.05 -4.42
CA GLU A 158 -0.17 12.27 -4.53
C GLU A 158 -0.79 12.62 -3.17
N VAL A 159 -0.58 13.86 -2.73
CA VAL A 159 -1.04 14.39 -1.43
C VAL A 159 -1.60 15.78 -1.62
N ILE A 160 -2.70 16.09 -0.92
CA ILE A 160 -3.28 17.43 -0.91
C ILE A 160 -3.01 18.08 0.44
N PHE A 161 -2.58 19.35 0.42
CA PHE A 161 -2.32 20.12 1.63
C PHE A 161 -3.43 21.15 1.91
N PHE A 162 -3.91 21.13 3.15
CA PHE A 162 -4.90 22.07 3.69
C PHE A 162 -4.32 22.88 4.83
N ASN A 163 -4.89 24.04 5.14
CA ASN A 163 -4.60 24.73 6.40
C ASN A 163 -5.15 23.92 7.58
N THR A 164 -4.40 23.80 8.67
CA THR A 164 -4.87 23.05 9.87
C THR A 164 -6.12 23.67 10.50
N GLU A 165 -6.36 24.97 10.30
CA GLU A 165 -7.56 25.67 10.76
C GLU A 165 -8.82 25.31 9.94
N ASP A 166 -8.65 24.87 8.69
CA ASP A 166 -9.75 24.47 7.82
C ASP A 166 -10.16 23.02 8.07
N LYS A 167 -10.94 22.83 9.13
CA LYS A 167 -11.44 21.50 9.53
C LYS A 167 -12.32 20.83 8.48
N ASP A 168 -12.95 21.61 7.60
CA ASP A 168 -13.87 21.08 6.59
C ASP A 168 -13.19 20.96 5.21
N GLY A 169 -11.91 21.36 5.08
CA GLY A 169 -11.11 21.28 3.85
C GLY A 169 -11.80 21.92 2.65
N LYS A 170 -12.36 23.11 2.82
CA LYS A 170 -13.06 23.86 1.77
C LYS A 170 -12.13 24.74 0.95
N GLU A 171 -11.02 25.19 1.52
CA GLU A 171 -10.09 26.11 0.88
C GLU A 171 -8.69 25.45 0.75
N PRO A 172 -8.36 24.89 -0.43
CA PRO A 172 -7.05 24.28 -0.65
C PRO A 172 -5.94 25.34 -0.56
N LEU A 173 -4.74 24.92 -0.16
CA LEU A 173 -3.66 25.86 0.20
C LEU A 173 -3.15 26.71 -0.98
N SER A 174 -3.34 26.29 -2.24
CA SER A 174 -2.96 27.10 -3.41
C SER A 174 -3.69 26.71 -4.69
N SER A 175 -3.88 27.68 -5.59
CA SER A 175 -4.54 27.52 -6.90
C SER A 175 -3.56 27.21 -8.04
N HIS A 176 -2.57 26.35 -7.79
CA HIS A 176 -1.58 26.00 -8.81
C HIS A 176 -2.18 25.24 -9.99
N LYS A 177 -1.39 25.10 -11.04
CA LYS A 177 -1.69 24.26 -12.21
C LYS A 177 -0.73 23.08 -12.21
N LEU A 178 -1.11 22.01 -12.90
CA LEU A 178 -0.23 20.87 -13.16
C LEU A 178 1.14 21.34 -13.68
N CYS A 179 2.21 20.94 -13.00
CA CYS A 179 3.59 21.32 -13.29
C CYS A 179 3.83 22.85 -13.40
N GLY A 180 2.95 23.67 -12.82
CA GLY A 180 2.95 25.12 -12.94
C GLY A 180 3.29 25.80 -11.63
N MET A 181 4.08 26.87 -11.70
CA MET A 181 4.45 27.70 -10.56
C MET A 181 3.83 29.09 -10.68
N ILE A 182 3.15 29.56 -9.63
CA ILE A 182 2.64 30.94 -9.50
C ILE A 182 3.18 31.59 -8.23
N SER A 183 3.23 32.93 -8.19
CA SER A 183 3.83 33.68 -7.06
C SER A 183 3.21 33.33 -5.70
N GLY A 184 1.90 33.00 -5.68
CA GLY A 184 1.18 32.59 -4.47
C GLY A 184 1.64 31.25 -3.86
N MET A 185 2.48 30.48 -4.54
CA MET A 185 2.97 29.18 -4.06
C MET A 185 4.27 29.27 -3.23
N ARG A 186 4.86 30.46 -3.08
CA ARG A 186 6.13 30.58 -2.31
C ARG A 186 6.03 30.04 -0.87
N PRO A 187 4.92 30.22 -0.12
CA PRO A 187 4.80 29.66 1.23
C PRO A 187 4.80 28.11 1.27
N ILE A 188 4.13 27.45 0.32
CA ILE A 188 4.05 25.99 0.28
C ILE A 188 5.38 25.34 -0.14
N LEU A 189 6.19 26.03 -0.97
CA LEU A 189 7.51 25.55 -1.37
C LEU A 189 8.45 25.31 -0.19
N SER A 190 8.45 26.21 0.80
CA SER A 190 9.31 26.02 1.99
C SER A 190 9.02 24.72 2.72
N MET A 191 7.74 24.32 2.79
CA MET A 191 7.32 23.03 3.35
C MET A 191 7.70 21.87 2.43
N VAL A 192 7.37 21.95 1.14
CA VAL A 192 7.68 20.89 0.17
C VAL A 192 9.18 20.61 0.10
N GLU A 193 10.02 21.64 0.04
CA GLU A 193 11.47 21.46 0.06
C GLU A 193 11.98 20.93 1.40
N ALA A 194 11.32 21.26 2.52
CA ALA A 194 11.65 20.66 3.81
C ALA A 194 11.32 19.15 3.84
N ILE A 195 10.19 18.75 3.25
CA ILE A 195 9.84 17.33 3.03
C ILE A 195 10.95 16.65 2.21
N VAL A 196 11.29 17.20 1.04
CA VAL A 196 12.32 16.62 0.15
C VAL A 196 13.68 16.49 0.85
N ARG A 197 14.11 17.52 1.57
CA ARG A 197 15.38 17.48 2.35
C ARG A 197 15.35 16.37 3.40
N THR A 198 14.26 16.27 4.14
CA THR A 198 14.09 15.28 5.21
C THR A 198 14.03 13.85 4.67
N LEU A 199 13.31 13.63 3.56
CA LEU A 199 13.30 12.33 2.86
C LEU A 199 14.72 11.93 2.42
N ASN A 200 15.48 12.87 1.86
CA ASN A 200 16.85 12.63 1.42
C ASN A 200 17.80 12.32 2.59
N GLU A 201 17.67 13.00 3.74
CA GLU A 201 18.41 12.67 4.97
C GLU A 201 18.15 11.23 5.43
N GLU A 202 16.92 10.77 5.24
CA GLU A 202 16.47 9.40 5.54
C GLU A 202 16.73 8.40 4.40
N GLN A 203 17.54 8.78 3.40
CA GLN A 203 17.92 7.98 2.23
C GLN A 203 16.75 7.59 1.32
N ILE A 204 15.63 8.29 1.42
CA ILE A 204 14.50 8.19 0.50
C ILE A 204 14.73 9.24 -0.60
N LEU A 205 15.42 8.81 -1.65
CA LEU A 205 15.72 9.66 -2.79
C LEU A 205 14.49 9.74 -3.71
N LEU A 206 14.03 10.96 -3.98
CA LEU A 206 12.93 11.19 -4.93
C LEU A 206 13.49 11.28 -6.35
N GLU A 207 12.78 10.69 -7.31
CA GLU A 207 13.08 10.87 -8.73
C GLU A 207 12.63 12.26 -9.20
N GLN A 208 11.43 12.66 -8.77
CA GLN A 208 10.83 13.96 -9.06
C GLN A 208 9.80 14.33 -7.97
N TYR A 209 9.49 15.62 -7.90
CA TYR A 209 8.33 16.14 -7.15
C TYR A 209 7.77 17.35 -7.89
N HIS A 210 6.44 17.48 -7.95
CA HIS A 210 5.78 18.57 -8.66
C HIS A 210 4.37 18.83 -8.16
N ALA A 211 3.85 20.01 -8.50
CA ALA A 211 2.45 20.35 -8.28
C ALA A 211 1.56 19.60 -9.29
N GLU A 212 0.41 19.12 -8.81
CA GLU A 212 -0.53 18.29 -9.56
C GLU A 212 -1.80 19.05 -10.00
N MET A 213 -2.78 18.36 -10.58
CA MET A 213 -3.99 18.93 -11.17
C MET A 213 -4.99 19.52 -10.16
N THR A 214 -5.01 19.03 -8.92
CA THR A 214 -5.92 19.53 -7.88
C THR A 214 -5.24 20.66 -7.09
N PRO A 215 -5.92 21.76 -6.76
CA PRO A 215 -5.38 22.81 -5.91
C PRO A 215 -4.80 22.28 -4.60
N GLY A 216 -3.55 22.65 -4.28
CA GLY A 216 -2.83 22.20 -3.10
C GLY A 216 -2.26 20.78 -3.20
N GLN A 217 -2.42 20.11 -4.34
CA GLN A 217 -1.93 18.75 -4.59
C GLN A 217 -0.48 18.75 -5.05
N TRP A 218 0.33 17.88 -4.45
CA TRP A 218 1.68 17.61 -4.85
C TRP A 218 1.88 16.12 -5.03
N GLU A 219 2.78 15.77 -5.94
CA GLU A 219 3.25 14.41 -6.13
C GLU A 219 4.71 14.30 -5.70
N PHE A 220 5.03 13.23 -4.99
CA PHE A 220 6.40 12.82 -4.67
C PHE A 220 6.63 11.42 -5.26
N VAL A 221 7.56 11.30 -6.21
CA VAL A 221 7.84 10.03 -6.89
C VAL A 221 8.99 9.32 -6.20
N LEU A 222 8.67 8.19 -5.57
CA LEU A 222 9.63 7.37 -4.84
C LEU A 222 10.40 6.46 -5.82
N GLN A 223 11.66 6.19 -5.49
CA GLN A 223 12.46 5.23 -6.25
C GLN A 223 11.88 3.81 -6.18
N PRO A 224 12.01 3.03 -7.28
CA PRO A 224 11.57 1.65 -7.29
C PRO A 224 12.47 0.78 -6.40
N GLN A 225 11.86 -0.07 -5.57
CA GLN A 225 12.55 -1.00 -4.66
C GLN A 225 11.91 -2.39 -4.70
N SER A 226 12.50 -3.36 -4.00
CA SER A 226 11.86 -4.67 -3.80
C SER A 226 10.50 -4.51 -3.10
N PRO A 227 9.54 -5.45 -3.27
CA PRO A 227 8.15 -5.21 -2.86
C PRO A 227 7.96 -4.82 -1.39
N LEU A 228 8.62 -5.51 -0.45
CA LEU A 228 8.52 -5.17 0.97
C LEU A 228 9.18 -3.83 1.28
N GLU A 229 10.38 -3.59 0.74
CA GLU A 229 11.13 -2.35 0.95
C GLU A 229 10.37 -1.14 0.38
N ALA A 230 9.77 -1.27 -0.80
CA ALA A 230 8.99 -0.19 -1.42
C ALA A 230 7.83 0.26 -0.53
N VAL A 231 7.15 -0.69 0.12
CA VAL A 231 6.02 -0.39 1.01
C VAL A 231 6.48 0.13 2.39
N ASP A 232 7.56 -0.42 2.94
CA ASP A 232 8.19 0.10 4.17
C ASP A 232 8.68 1.56 3.93
N THR A 233 9.29 1.85 2.78
CA THR A 233 9.71 3.20 2.36
C THR A 233 8.53 4.13 2.13
N LEU A 234 7.46 3.68 1.46
CA LEU A 234 6.23 4.47 1.28
C LEU A 234 5.64 4.86 2.65
N THR A 235 5.62 3.91 3.59
CA THR A 235 5.13 4.11 4.94
C THR A 235 5.92 5.20 5.66
N LYS A 236 7.25 5.12 5.61
CA LYS A 236 8.15 6.12 6.21
C LYS A 236 8.03 7.49 5.52
N ALA A 237 7.94 7.51 4.18
CA ALA A 237 7.78 8.74 3.41
C ALA A 237 6.49 9.46 3.78
N ARG A 238 5.38 8.72 3.93
CA ARG A 238 4.10 9.25 4.41
C ARG A 238 4.25 9.88 5.80
N GLU A 239 4.86 9.18 6.75
CA GLU A 239 5.07 9.72 8.09
C GLU A 239 5.85 11.06 8.05
N ILE A 240 6.90 11.13 7.25
CA ILE A 240 7.71 12.34 7.07
C ILE A 240 6.88 13.48 6.44
N ILE A 241 6.14 13.20 5.36
CA ILE A 241 5.29 14.19 4.68
C ILE A 241 4.27 14.78 5.65
N ALA A 242 3.57 13.94 6.42
CA ALA A 242 2.55 14.39 7.37
C ALA A 242 3.14 15.25 8.50
N ASN A 243 4.25 14.79 9.10
CA ASN A 243 4.88 15.50 10.21
C ASN A 243 5.39 16.87 9.78
N ILE A 244 6.14 16.93 8.67
CA ILE A 244 6.67 18.21 8.16
C ILE A 244 5.54 19.14 7.70
N ALA A 245 4.44 18.62 7.13
CA ALA A 245 3.29 19.45 6.81
C ALA A 245 2.70 20.10 8.07
N ASN A 246 2.48 19.31 9.13
CA ASN A 246 1.95 19.78 10.40
C ASN A 246 2.84 20.85 11.04
N ASP A 247 4.16 20.67 10.95
CA ASP A 247 5.15 21.63 11.45
C ASP A 247 5.10 22.99 10.74
N HIS A 248 4.61 23.02 9.51
CA HIS A 248 4.40 24.24 8.73
C HIS A 248 2.98 24.79 8.87
N GLY A 249 2.15 24.25 9.76
CA GLY A 249 0.76 24.68 9.98
C GLY A 249 -0.22 24.12 8.93
N TYR A 250 0.16 23.04 8.26
CA TYR A 250 -0.62 22.41 7.21
C TYR A 250 -0.99 20.96 7.54
N ARG A 251 -2.07 20.48 6.93
CA ARG A 251 -2.54 19.10 7.03
C ARG A 251 -2.35 18.44 5.69
N ALA A 252 -1.61 17.33 5.66
CA ALA A 252 -1.57 16.42 4.52
C ALA A 252 -2.80 15.51 4.54
N THR A 253 -3.40 15.21 3.38
CA THR A 253 -4.47 14.22 3.27
C THR A 253 -4.29 13.33 2.04
N LEU A 254 -4.72 12.07 2.16
CA LEU A 254 -4.84 11.10 1.08
C LEU A 254 -6.28 10.96 0.57
N HIS A 255 -7.14 11.94 0.87
CA HIS A 255 -8.53 11.95 0.41
C HIS A 255 -8.57 11.77 -1.14
N PRO A 256 -9.29 10.76 -1.66
CA PRO A 256 -9.17 10.38 -3.06
C PRO A 256 -9.70 11.43 -4.04
N ARG A 257 -10.72 12.21 -3.66
CA ARG A 257 -11.22 13.30 -4.50
C ARG A 257 -11.97 14.37 -3.67
N PRO A 258 -11.27 15.25 -2.95
CA PRO A 258 -11.94 16.20 -2.06
C PRO A 258 -12.75 17.28 -2.79
N PHE A 259 -12.47 17.49 -4.08
CA PHE A 259 -13.14 18.45 -4.96
C PHE A 259 -13.66 17.74 -6.22
N PRO A 260 -14.99 17.52 -6.36
CA PRO A 260 -15.57 16.76 -7.47
C PRO A 260 -15.30 17.34 -8.86
N GLU A 261 -14.99 18.63 -8.97
CA GLU A 261 -14.68 19.33 -10.23
C GLU A 261 -13.21 19.21 -10.66
N HIS A 262 -12.35 18.69 -9.78
CA HIS A 262 -10.92 18.47 -10.04
C HIS A 262 -10.59 16.99 -10.24
N GLY A 263 -9.31 16.73 -10.53
CA GLY A 263 -8.75 15.39 -10.54
C GLY A 263 -8.84 14.70 -9.18
N GLY A 264 -8.50 13.42 -9.15
CA GLY A 264 -8.35 12.68 -7.90
C GLY A 264 -6.92 12.74 -7.35
N SER A 265 -6.75 12.26 -6.12
CA SER A 265 -5.46 11.91 -5.51
C SER A 265 -5.31 10.38 -5.51
N GLY A 266 -4.27 9.88 -6.17
CA GLY A 266 -3.92 8.47 -6.27
C GLY A 266 -2.67 8.09 -5.47
N ALA A 267 -2.38 6.80 -5.48
CA ALA A 267 -1.07 6.26 -5.15
C ALA A 267 -0.65 5.30 -6.27
N HIS A 268 -0.38 5.84 -7.47
CA HIS A 268 -0.09 5.01 -8.64
C HIS A 268 1.10 4.08 -8.35
N LEU A 269 0.96 2.84 -8.81
CA LEU A 269 1.90 1.77 -8.54
C LEU A 269 2.56 1.32 -9.83
N HIS A 270 3.85 1.55 -9.97
CA HIS A 270 4.66 1.02 -11.07
C HIS A 270 5.21 -0.35 -10.69
N LEU A 271 4.99 -1.34 -11.55
CA LEU A 271 5.46 -2.72 -11.39
C LEU A 271 6.39 -3.05 -12.54
N SER A 272 7.66 -3.33 -12.23
CA SER A 272 8.63 -3.88 -13.18
C SER A 272 8.86 -5.35 -12.88
N VAL A 273 8.57 -6.24 -13.81
CA VAL A 273 8.77 -7.69 -13.68
C VAL A 273 10.03 -8.05 -14.45
N ASN A 274 11.14 -8.32 -13.76
CA ASN A 274 12.42 -8.61 -14.42
C ASN A 274 12.68 -10.11 -14.39
N SER A 275 12.99 -10.71 -15.54
CA SER A 275 13.41 -12.12 -15.60
C SER A 275 14.93 -12.24 -15.65
N SER A 276 15.46 -13.30 -15.06
CA SER A 276 16.90 -13.65 -15.13
C SER A 276 17.42 -13.96 -16.54
N THR A 277 16.55 -14.31 -17.50
CA THR A 277 16.94 -14.63 -18.88
C THR A 277 16.71 -13.44 -19.82
N THR A 278 15.45 -13.03 -19.97
CA THR A 278 15.00 -11.90 -20.80
C THR A 278 13.70 -11.34 -20.26
N SER A 279 13.58 -10.02 -20.14
CA SER A 279 12.31 -9.36 -19.80
C SER A 279 11.49 -9.09 -21.06
N SER A 280 11.21 -10.14 -21.85
CA SER A 280 10.38 -10.05 -23.04
C SER A 280 8.89 -10.01 -22.66
N PRO A 281 8.01 -9.40 -23.48
CA PRO A 281 6.57 -9.45 -23.26
C PRO A 281 6.04 -10.87 -23.06
N GLU A 282 6.54 -11.87 -23.79
CA GLU A 282 6.08 -13.25 -23.69
C GLU A 282 6.31 -13.85 -22.30
N ASP A 283 7.40 -13.45 -21.64
CA ASP A 283 7.75 -13.93 -20.29
C ASP A 283 6.93 -13.22 -19.21
N THR A 284 6.63 -11.92 -19.40
CA THR A 284 6.06 -11.06 -18.33
C THR A 284 4.56 -10.82 -18.47
N ASP A 285 4.01 -10.87 -19.68
CA ASP A 285 2.59 -10.58 -19.94
C ASP A 285 1.63 -11.50 -19.17
N PRO A 286 1.94 -12.79 -18.88
CA PRO A 286 1.06 -13.60 -18.05
C PRO A 286 0.89 -13.07 -16.61
N PHE A 287 1.90 -12.40 -16.05
CA PHE A 287 1.76 -11.72 -14.75
C PHE A 287 0.73 -10.59 -14.83
N PHE A 288 0.82 -9.73 -15.85
CA PHE A 288 -0.14 -8.64 -16.05
C PHE A 288 -1.52 -9.14 -16.49
N ALA A 289 -1.58 -10.28 -17.18
CA ALA A 289 -2.82 -10.95 -17.52
C ALA A 289 -3.57 -11.41 -16.26
N GLY A 290 -2.85 -11.94 -15.27
CA GLY A 290 -3.41 -12.25 -13.95
C GLY A 290 -4.00 -11.02 -13.26
N ILE A 291 -3.32 -9.87 -13.33
CA ILE A 291 -3.85 -8.60 -12.80
C ILE A 291 -5.16 -8.20 -13.50
N ILE A 292 -5.26 -8.33 -14.83
CA ILE A 292 -6.49 -8.04 -15.59
C ILE A 292 -7.62 -9.04 -15.25
N ASP A 293 -7.30 -10.32 -15.09
CA ASP A 293 -8.26 -11.38 -14.76
C ASP A 293 -8.84 -11.23 -13.34
N HIS A 294 -8.01 -10.85 -12.38
CA HIS A 294 -8.39 -10.62 -10.99
C HIS A 294 -8.81 -9.16 -10.70
N PHE A 295 -8.81 -8.29 -11.70
CA PHE A 295 -8.98 -6.84 -11.52
C PHE A 295 -10.21 -6.44 -10.67
N PRO A 296 -11.42 -7.02 -10.87
CA PRO A 296 -12.58 -6.70 -10.03
C PRO A 296 -12.34 -7.01 -8.54
N SER A 297 -11.71 -8.14 -8.23
CA SER A 297 -11.35 -8.55 -6.87
C SER A 297 -10.27 -7.64 -6.28
N LEU A 298 -9.29 -7.24 -7.09
CA LEU A 298 -8.20 -6.34 -6.67
C LEU A 298 -8.72 -4.97 -6.23
N MET A 299 -9.84 -4.49 -6.78
CA MET A 299 -10.45 -3.23 -6.38
C MET A 299 -10.90 -3.23 -4.91
N ALA A 300 -11.21 -4.39 -4.32
CA ALA A 300 -11.50 -4.47 -2.89
C ALA A 300 -10.29 -4.05 -2.04
N PHE A 301 -9.06 -4.24 -2.55
CA PHE A 301 -7.82 -3.85 -1.90
C PHE A 301 -7.31 -2.47 -2.32
N CYS A 302 -7.40 -2.15 -3.61
CA CYS A 302 -6.85 -0.92 -4.17
C CYS A 302 -7.76 0.28 -3.96
N LEU A 303 -9.07 0.07 -3.85
CA LEU A 303 -10.10 1.07 -3.58
C LEU A 303 -10.93 0.59 -2.37
N PRO A 304 -10.38 0.60 -1.14
CA PRO A 304 -10.95 -0.10 0.02
C PRO A 304 -12.19 0.58 0.63
N LEU A 305 -12.66 1.67 0.05
CA LEU A 305 -13.77 2.49 0.53
C LEU A 305 -14.59 3.00 -0.65
N ASP A 306 -15.89 3.18 -0.48
CA ASP A 306 -16.77 3.66 -1.56
C ASP A 306 -16.32 5.02 -2.11
N ILE A 307 -15.80 5.91 -1.25
CA ILE A 307 -15.23 7.19 -1.67
C ILE A 307 -14.02 7.05 -2.61
N CYS A 308 -13.25 5.95 -2.53
CA CYS A 308 -12.14 5.70 -3.46
C CYS A 308 -12.65 5.42 -4.89
N TYR A 309 -13.90 4.98 -5.07
CA TYR A 309 -14.49 4.73 -6.39
C TYR A 309 -14.91 6.01 -7.11
N GLU A 310 -14.91 7.18 -6.45
CA GLU A 310 -15.06 8.48 -7.14
C GLU A 310 -13.92 8.77 -8.13
N ARG A 311 -12.81 8.02 -8.01
CA ARG A 311 -11.70 8.02 -8.96
C ARG A 311 -11.98 7.15 -10.20
N VAL A 312 -12.97 6.26 -10.19
CA VAL A 312 -13.34 5.45 -11.37
C VAL A 312 -14.19 6.30 -12.31
N ALA A 313 -13.53 7.16 -13.07
CA ALA A 313 -14.17 8.13 -13.95
C ALA A 313 -13.32 8.38 -15.21
N THR A 314 -14.00 8.68 -16.32
CA THR A 314 -13.36 9.06 -17.58
C THR A 314 -12.87 10.51 -17.55
N GLY A 315 -11.68 10.76 -18.12
CA GLY A 315 -11.19 12.12 -18.40
C GLY A 315 -10.49 12.81 -17.24
N ILE A 316 -10.26 12.11 -16.13
CA ILE A 316 -9.52 12.62 -14.98
C ILE A 316 -8.16 11.91 -14.79
N TRP A 317 -7.72 11.13 -15.79
CA TRP A 317 -6.42 10.43 -15.83
C TRP A 317 -6.13 9.50 -14.65
N SER A 318 -7.17 8.95 -14.03
CA SER A 318 -7.09 8.02 -12.89
C SER A 318 -7.10 6.54 -13.30
N GLY A 319 -7.26 6.24 -14.59
CA GLY A 319 -7.37 4.88 -15.10
C GLY A 319 -8.75 4.51 -15.69
N GLY A 320 -9.69 5.44 -15.77
CA GLY A 320 -10.95 5.24 -16.50
C GLY A 320 -11.94 4.30 -15.80
N GLU A 321 -12.90 3.78 -16.58
CA GLU A 321 -14.07 3.04 -16.07
C GLU A 321 -14.14 1.58 -16.53
N TYR A 322 -13.13 1.15 -17.30
CA TYR A 322 -13.09 -0.15 -17.95
C TYR A 322 -11.77 -0.86 -17.68
N ILE A 323 -11.83 -2.15 -17.41
CA ILE A 323 -10.69 -3.03 -17.18
C ILE A 323 -10.01 -3.29 -18.51
N SER A 324 -8.89 -2.61 -18.73
CA SER A 324 -8.12 -2.63 -19.97
C SER A 324 -6.67 -2.23 -19.71
N TRP A 325 -5.84 -2.29 -20.74
CA TRP A 325 -4.50 -1.73 -20.71
C TRP A 325 -4.21 -0.92 -21.97
N GLY A 326 -3.06 -0.25 -22.04
CA GLY A 326 -2.62 0.41 -23.26
C GLY A 326 -1.25 1.06 -23.10
N TRP A 327 -0.49 1.13 -24.20
CA TRP A 327 0.80 1.84 -24.20
C TRP A 327 0.60 3.33 -23.94
N GLU A 328 1.27 3.83 -22.89
CA GLU A 328 1.25 5.25 -22.51
C GLU A 328 -0.17 5.85 -22.34
N ASN A 329 -1.18 5.00 -22.15
CA ASN A 329 -2.58 5.42 -22.07
C ASN A 329 -3.03 5.62 -20.62
N LYS A 330 -3.07 6.88 -20.17
CA LYS A 330 -3.49 7.29 -18.82
C LYS A 330 -4.99 7.07 -18.52
N GLU A 331 -5.80 6.76 -19.54
CA GLU A 331 -7.24 6.44 -19.42
C GLU A 331 -7.52 4.94 -19.32
N THR A 332 -6.48 4.13 -19.18
CA THR A 332 -6.59 2.69 -18.88
C THR A 332 -6.08 2.43 -17.47
N PRO A 333 -6.66 1.48 -16.74
CA PRO A 333 -6.27 1.26 -15.35
C PRO A 333 -4.89 0.62 -15.24
N LEU A 334 -4.44 -0.10 -16.26
CA LEU A 334 -3.12 -0.71 -16.34
C LEU A 334 -2.36 -0.12 -17.54
N ARG A 335 -1.56 0.92 -17.32
CA ARG A 335 -0.82 1.61 -18.39
C ARG A 335 0.53 0.94 -18.62
N ARG A 336 0.81 0.50 -19.86
CA ARG A 336 2.12 -0.08 -20.21
C ARG A 336 3.11 1.03 -20.49
N VAL A 337 4.24 1.03 -19.79
CA VAL A 337 5.30 2.05 -19.90
C VAL A 337 6.63 1.47 -20.40
N ALA A 338 6.82 0.15 -20.29
CA ALA A 338 7.88 -0.60 -20.95
C ALA A 338 7.41 -2.04 -21.22
N ASN A 339 8.21 -2.84 -21.92
CA ASN A 339 7.87 -4.23 -22.20
C ASN A 339 7.53 -5.01 -20.91
N ASN A 340 8.29 -4.77 -19.85
CA ASN A 340 8.13 -5.48 -18.60
C ASN A 340 7.62 -4.59 -17.45
N ARG A 341 7.10 -3.41 -17.78
CA ARG A 341 6.70 -2.41 -16.77
C ARG A 341 5.34 -1.82 -17.06
N PHE A 342 4.45 -1.92 -16.08
CA PHE A 342 3.13 -1.31 -16.11
C PHE A 342 2.90 -0.45 -14.86
N GLU A 343 2.06 0.56 -15.03
CA GLU A 343 1.54 1.43 -13.99
C GLU A 343 0.08 1.03 -13.71
N LEU A 344 -0.24 0.64 -12.48
CA LEU A 344 -1.61 0.47 -11.99
C LEU A 344 -2.11 1.81 -11.44
N LYS A 345 -3.07 2.40 -12.15
CA LYS A 345 -3.58 3.77 -11.86
C LYS A 345 -4.69 3.78 -10.80
N LEU A 346 -5.55 2.77 -10.81
CA LEU A 346 -6.65 2.63 -9.85
C LEU A 346 -6.18 2.09 -8.49
N HIS A 347 -5.31 2.86 -7.83
CA HIS A 347 -4.83 2.61 -6.47
C HIS A 347 -5.03 3.86 -5.62
N CYS A 348 -5.83 3.76 -4.56
CA CYS A 348 -6.26 4.86 -3.70
C CYS A 348 -5.19 5.12 -2.63
N GLY A 349 -4.91 6.40 -2.30
CA GLY A 349 -3.98 6.72 -1.20
C GLY A 349 -4.36 6.07 0.14
N LEU A 350 -5.67 5.92 0.38
CA LEU A 350 -6.24 5.26 1.57
C LEU A 350 -6.13 3.72 1.58
N ALA A 351 -5.70 3.10 0.47
CA ALA A 351 -5.43 1.67 0.42
C ALA A 351 -4.32 1.28 1.39
N ASN A 352 -4.47 0.13 2.05
CA ASN A 352 -3.37 -0.48 2.77
C ASN A 352 -2.34 -0.96 1.75
N PRO A 353 -1.13 -0.36 1.70
CA PRO A 353 -0.19 -0.64 0.63
C PRO A 353 0.38 -2.06 0.72
N TYR A 354 0.50 -2.63 1.93
CA TYR A 354 0.91 -4.02 2.10
C TYR A 354 -0.15 -4.99 1.58
N ALA A 355 -1.43 -4.74 1.94
CA ALA A 355 -2.51 -5.64 1.55
C ALA A 355 -2.80 -5.58 0.04
N SER A 356 -2.82 -4.38 -0.52
CA SER A 356 -3.04 -4.17 -1.95
C SER A 356 -1.90 -4.71 -2.79
N LEU A 357 -0.64 -4.47 -2.43
CA LEU A 357 0.49 -5.03 -3.17
C LEU A 357 0.53 -6.56 -3.07
N ALA A 358 0.25 -7.14 -1.90
CA ALA A 358 0.15 -8.59 -1.76
C ALA A 358 -0.93 -9.19 -2.66
N ALA A 359 -2.11 -8.56 -2.75
CA ALA A 359 -3.17 -9.01 -3.66
C ALA A 359 -2.75 -8.90 -5.13
N ILE A 360 -2.07 -7.82 -5.52
CA ILE A 360 -1.58 -7.61 -6.88
C ILE A 360 -0.51 -8.66 -7.26
N LEU A 361 0.45 -8.92 -6.38
CA LEU A 361 1.45 -9.98 -6.60
C LEU A 361 0.78 -11.36 -6.68
N ALA A 362 -0.19 -11.64 -5.81
CA ALA A 362 -0.94 -12.89 -5.85
C ALA A 362 -1.70 -13.10 -7.16
N ALA A 363 -2.35 -12.04 -7.68
CA ALA A 363 -3.00 -12.07 -9.00
C ALA A 363 -1.99 -12.33 -10.12
N GLY A 364 -0.83 -11.67 -10.08
CA GLY A 364 0.22 -11.90 -11.07
C GLY A 364 0.82 -13.30 -11.01
N ILE A 365 1.01 -13.85 -9.80
CA ILE A 365 1.43 -15.25 -9.59
C ILE A 365 0.42 -16.23 -10.18
N ASP A 366 -0.88 -15.99 -9.98
CA ASP A 366 -1.93 -16.82 -10.58
C ASP A 366 -1.85 -16.80 -12.11
N GLY A 367 -1.70 -15.62 -12.70
CA GLY A 367 -1.54 -15.43 -14.13
C GLY A 367 -0.32 -16.14 -14.72
N LEU A 368 0.83 -16.08 -14.02
CA LEU A 368 2.03 -16.83 -14.37
C LEU A 368 1.79 -18.35 -14.29
N ASN A 369 1.19 -18.83 -13.20
CA ASN A 369 0.92 -20.27 -13.00
C ASN A 369 0.00 -20.86 -14.06
N LYS A 370 -0.96 -20.07 -14.55
CA LYS A 370 -1.92 -20.49 -15.58
C LYS A 370 -1.45 -20.19 -17.00
N GLY A 371 -0.39 -19.41 -17.19
CA GLY A 371 0.05 -18.93 -18.51
C GLY A 371 -1.02 -18.10 -19.21
N LEU A 372 -1.69 -17.19 -18.48
CA LEU A 372 -2.82 -16.43 -19.03
C LEU A 372 -2.38 -15.50 -20.16
N PRO A 373 -3.15 -15.40 -21.27
CA PRO A 373 -2.91 -14.38 -22.28
C PRO A 373 -3.37 -13.01 -21.78
N LEU A 374 -2.61 -11.96 -22.09
CA LEU A 374 -2.96 -10.59 -21.71
C LEU A 374 -4.15 -10.07 -22.53
N THR A 375 -5.34 -10.11 -21.92
CA THR A 375 -6.60 -9.57 -22.47
C THR A 375 -6.80 -8.10 -22.06
N GLY A 376 -7.95 -7.50 -22.41
CA GLY A 376 -8.23 -6.08 -22.14
C GLY A 376 -7.69 -5.12 -23.21
N GLY A 377 -6.91 -5.65 -24.16
CA GLY A 377 -6.44 -4.99 -25.37
C GLY A 377 -5.42 -3.88 -25.17
N ASP A 378 -4.51 -3.70 -26.14
CA ASP A 378 -3.64 -2.52 -26.25
C ASP A 378 -4.44 -1.30 -26.71
N CYS A 379 -5.17 -0.68 -25.78
CA CYS A 379 -6.11 0.38 -26.10
C CYS A 379 -5.36 1.67 -26.48
N GLN A 380 -5.43 2.06 -27.74
CA GLN A 380 -4.84 3.33 -28.25
C GLN A 380 -5.71 4.56 -27.94
N ILE A 381 -6.97 4.35 -27.58
CA ILE A 381 -7.92 5.39 -27.15
C ILE A 381 -8.54 4.97 -25.81
N SER A 382 -9.16 5.90 -25.09
CA SER A 382 -9.96 5.55 -23.91
C SER A 382 -11.05 4.54 -24.28
N PRO A 383 -11.18 3.41 -23.55
CA PRO A 383 -12.23 2.42 -23.80
C PRO A 383 -13.65 2.98 -23.71
N THR A 384 -13.84 4.13 -23.06
CA THR A 384 -15.12 4.85 -23.00
C THR A 384 -15.61 5.30 -24.38
N TYR A 385 -14.70 5.59 -25.31
CA TYR A 385 -15.05 5.99 -26.68
C TYR A 385 -15.18 4.81 -27.65
N MET A 386 -14.95 3.57 -27.19
CA MET A 386 -15.17 2.38 -28.00
C MET A 386 -16.67 2.03 -28.06
N SER A 387 -17.09 1.32 -29.11
CA SER A 387 -18.40 0.65 -29.12
C SER A 387 -18.39 -0.58 -28.21
N GLU A 388 -19.58 -1.06 -27.83
CA GLU A 388 -19.71 -2.31 -27.06
C GLU A 388 -19.09 -3.50 -27.79
N GLU A 389 -19.26 -3.58 -29.12
CA GLU A 389 -18.67 -4.63 -29.94
C GLU A 389 -17.14 -4.58 -29.95
N GLN A 390 -16.55 -3.37 -30.00
CA GLN A 390 -15.10 -3.19 -29.91
C GLN A 390 -14.57 -3.63 -28.54
N ARG A 391 -15.25 -3.26 -27.45
CA ARG A 391 -14.88 -3.70 -26.09
C ARG A 391 -14.99 -5.21 -25.93
N ALA A 392 -16.08 -5.82 -26.40
CA ALA A 392 -16.31 -7.26 -26.30
C ALA A 392 -15.22 -8.07 -27.03
N LYS A 393 -14.76 -7.62 -28.20
CA LYS A 393 -13.66 -8.24 -28.95
C LYS A 393 -12.33 -8.28 -28.18
N LEU A 394 -12.12 -7.33 -27.27
CA LEU A 394 -10.92 -7.22 -26.44
C LEU A 394 -11.11 -7.79 -25.03
N SER A 395 -12.28 -8.37 -24.73
CA SER A 395 -12.67 -8.82 -23.39
C SER A 395 -12.64 -7.70 -22.33
N ILE A 396 -12.90 -6.46 -22.75
CA ILE A 396 -12.97 -5.31 -21.86
C ILE A 396 -14.31 -5.32 -21.12
N ARG A 397 -14.24 -5.25 -19.79
CA ARG A 397 -15.39 -5.23 -18.87
C ARG A 397 -15.34 -3.98 -17.99
N PRO A 398 -16.49 -3.50 -17.48
CA PRO A 398 -16.49 -2.34 -16.57
C PRO A 398 -15.77 -2.66 -15.25
N VAL A 399 -15.17 -1.64 -14.64
CA VAL A 399 -14.64 -1.70 -13.27
C VAL A 399 -15.82 -1.69 -12.27
N PRO A 400 -15.74 -2.41 -11.13
CA PRO A 400 -16.72 -2.28 -10.06
C PRO A 400 -16.94 -0.83 -9.61
N ARG A 401 -18.15 -0.51 -9.14
CA ARG A 401 -18.54 0.88 -8.81
C ARG A 401 -18.53 1.21 -7.33
N ASN A 402 -18.32 0.22 -6.47
CA ASN A 402 -18.25 0.38 -5.02
C ASN A 402 -17.53 -0.81 -4.38
N LEU A 403 -17.23 -0.70 -3.08
CA LEU A 403 -16.52 -1.75 -2.35
C LEU A 403 -17.32 -3.05 -2.30
N GLN A 404 -18.64 -2.97 -2.18
CA GLN A 404 -19.50 -4.15 -2.10
C GLN A 404 -19.32 -5.06 -3.32
N GLN A 405 -19.41 -4.50 -4.53
CA GLN A 405 -19.23 -5.27 -5.78
C GLN A 405 -17.83 -5.91 -5.86
N SER A 406 -16.79 -5.19 -5.46
CA SER A 406 -15.42 -5.71 -5.47
C SER A 406 -15.23 -6.84 -4.45
N VAL A 407 -15.87 -6.74 -3.28
CA VAL A 407 -15.86 -7.80 -2.26
C VAL A 407 -16.65 -9.03 -2.73
N GLU A 408 -17.78 -8.86 -3.41
CA GLU A 408 -18.54 -9.96 -4.03
C GLU A 408 -17.66 -10.71 -5.03
N HIS A 409 -16.95 -9.99 -5.90
CA HIS A 409 -15.96 -10.60 -6.80
C HIS A 409 -14.83 -11.31 -6.05
N LEU A 410 -14.27 -10.70 -5.01
CA LEU A 410 -13.20 -11.30 -4.20
C LEU A 410 -13.65 -12.61 -3.52
N ILE A 411 -14.89 -12.69 -3.03
CA ILE A 411 -15.46 -13.90 -2.41
C ILE A 411 -15.59 -15.05 -3.43
N GLU A 412 -15.91 -14.73 -4.68
CA GLU A 412 -16.03 -15.70 -5.77
C GLU A 412 -14.66 -16.10 -6.36
N ASP A 413 -13.65 -15.27 -6.18
CA ASP A 413 -12.31 -15.43 -6.75
C ASP A 413 -11.45 -16.44 -5.97
N ARG A 414 -11.67 -17.73 -6.27
CA ARG A 414 -10.94 -18.83 -5.63
C ARG A 414 -9.44 -18.86 -5.96
N GLY A 415 -9.04 -18.36 -7.13
CA GLY A 415 -7.63 -18.31 -7.54
C GLY A 415 -6.84 -17.38 -6.64
N LEU A 416 -7.32 -16.14 -6.51
CA LEU A 416 -6.69 -15.12 -5.68
C LEU A 416 -6.71 -15.51 -4.19
N GLN A 417 -7.86 -15.99 -3.69
CA GLN A 417 -8.00 -16.43 -2.30
C GLN A 417 -7.05 -17.57 -1.93
N LYS A 418 -6.81 -18.52 -2.84
CA LYS A 418 -5.91 -19.65 -2.58
C LYS A 418 -4.47 -19.18 -2.35
N ILE A 419 -3.99 -18.20 -3.12
CA ILE A 419 -2.62 -17.69 -3.01
C ILE A 419 -2.48 -16.76 -1.79
N LEU A 420 -3.46 -15.87 -1.57
CA LEU A 420 -3.48 -15.00 -0.39
C LEU A 420 -3.64 -15.80 0.92
N GLY A 421 -4.43 -16.86 0.88
CA GLY A 421 -4.84 -17.65 2.02
C GLY A 421 -6.22 -17.21 2.54
N GLU A 422 -7.03 -18.20 2.92
CA GLU A 422 -8.42 -17.98 3.33
C GLU A 422 -8.53 -17.08 4.56
N GLN A 423 -7.70 -17.33 5.60
CA GLN A 423 -7.73 -16.53 6.82
C GLN A 423 -7.30 -15.07 6.58
N TYR A 424 -6.30 -14.84 5.74
CA TYR A 424 -5.87 -13.49 5.36
C TYR A 424 -6.99 -12.74 4.65
N THR A 425 -7.61 -13.39 3.66
CA THR A 425 -8.70 -12.80 2.88
C THR A 425 -9.94 -12.53 3.73
N ALA A 426 -10.34 -13.50 4.57
CA ALA A 426 -11.50 -13.37 5.44
C ALA A 426 -11.35 -12.22 6.44
N THR A 427 -10.18 -12.09 7.09
CA THR A 427 -9.90 -10.98 8.00
C THR A 427 -9.91 -9.64 7.27
N TYR A 428 -9.27 -9.57 6.09
CA TYR A 428 -9.30 -8.35 5.27
C TYR A 428 -10.72 -7.92 4.92
N ILE A 429 -11.54 -8.84 4.38
CA ILE A 429 -12.93 -8.56 3.99
C ILE A 429 -13.70 -8.03 5.20
N SER A 430 -13.64 -8.73 6.34
CA SER A 430 -14.37 -8.33 7.56
C SER A 430 -14.03 -6.91 8.00
N VAL A 431 -12.74 -6.54 7.99
CA VAL A 431 -12.27 -5.22 8.41
C VAL A 431 -12.67 -4.15 7.40
N ALA A 432 -12.44 -4.38 6.11
CA ALA A 432 -12.74 -3.43 5.05
C ALA A 432 -14.25 -3.13 4.96
N THR A 433 -15.10 -4.18 4.97
CA THR A 433 -16.55 -4.00 4.87
C THR A 433 -17.13 -3.26 6.08
N GLU A 434 -16.66 -3.60 7.29
CA GLU A 434 -17.17 -2.99 8.51
C GLU A 434 -16.72 -1.52 8.61
N TRP A 435 -15.46 -1.21 8.28
CA TRP A 435 -14.99 0.18 8.26
C TRP A 435 -15.74 1.02 7.22
N ASN A 436 -15.94 0.52 6.00
CA ASN A 436 -16.70 1.21 4.96
C ASN A 436 -18.15 1.44 5.39
N ARG A 437 -18.80 0.43 6.01
CA ARG A 437 -20.16 0.54 6.54
C ARG A 437 -20.25 1.64 7.61
N GLN A 438 -19.29 1.72 8.53
CA GLN A 438 -19.28 2.77 9.55
C GLN A 438 -19.11 4.15 8.94
N LEU A 439 -18.17 4.33 8.00
CA LEU A 439 -17.97 5.60 7.31
C LEU A 439 -19.20 6.08 6.56
N ASN A 440 -19.90 5.17 5.86
CA ASN A 440 -21.12 5.52 5.12
C ASN A 440 -22.32 5.89 6.01
N ASN A 441 -22.31 5.45 7.28
CA ASN A 441 -23.34 5.79 8.25
C ASN A 441 -23.09 7.12 8.97
N MET A 442 -21.94 7.76 8.74
CA MET A 442 -21.63 9.07 9.31
C MET A 442 -22.38 10.17 8.55
N ASP A 443 -22.62 11.30 9.23
CA ASP A 443 -23.06 12.49 8.50
C ASP A 443 -21.94 12.98 7.56
N PRO A 444 -22.29 13.60 6.42
CA PRO A 444 -21.30 13.98 5.40
C PRO A 444 -20.16 14.86 5.93
N LYS A 445 -20.41 15.67 6.96
CA LYS A 445 -19.40 16.57 7.52
C LYS A 445 -18.39 15.78 8.35
N SER A 446 -18.85 14.86 9.18
CA SER A 446 -17.99 13.97 9.97
C SER A 446 -17.19 13.01 9.09
N GLN A 447 -17.82 12.44 8.07
CA GLN A 447 -17.15 11.57 7.09
C GLN A 447 -16.00 12.32 6.41
N ARG A 448 -16.26 13.52 5.88
CA ARG A 448 -15.23 14.36 5.25
C ARG A 448 -14.08 14.67 6.18
N ARG A 449 -14.36 15.06 7.43
CA ARG A 449 -13.32 15.36 8.44
C ARG A 449 -12.40 14.18 8.69
N ILE A 450 -12.97 12.99 8.91
CA ILE A 450 -12.19 11.78 9.12
C ILE A 450 -11.33 11.47 7.90
N LEU A 451 -11.87 11.60 6.68
CA LEU A 451 -11.09 11.39 5.45
C LEU A 451 -9.97 12.41 5.27
N LEU A 452 -10.17 13.67 5.67
CA LEU A 452 -9.14 14.71 5.64
C LEU A 452 -8.07 14.53 6.72
N GLU A 453 -8.43 13.97 7.88
CA GLU A 453 -7.51 13.63 8.97
C GLU A 453 -6.74 12.34 8.71
N ASN A 454 -7.30 11.46 7.88
CA ASN A 454 -6.65 10.23 7.45
C ASN A 454 -5.57 10.56 6.41
N TYR A 455 -4.34 10.53 6.88
CA TYR A 455 -3.13 10.41 6.08
C TYR A 455 -2.48 9.06 6.33
#